data_AF-A0A2P2FL39-F1
#
_entry.id   AF-A0A2P2FL39-F1
#
_cell.length_a   1.000
_cell.length_b   1.000
_cell.length_c   1.000
_cell.angle_alpha   90.00
_cell.angle_beta   90.00
_cell.angle_gamma   90.00
#
_symmetry.space_group_name_H-M   'P 1'
#
loop_
_entity.id
_entity.type
_entity.pdbx_description
1 polymer ?
#
loop_
_entity_poly.entity_id
_entity_poly.type
_entity_poly.pdbx_seq_one_letter_code
_entity_poly.pdbx_strand_id
1 'polypeptide(L)'
;MVLRTQPPSRAHLRLLAAADSAPPARRRDRYSEIPDRRLAAILAAEDVAEEHGLSAHVRTTCYVHRGWVHQCISDPMHVLIVTGHRWCRRCDRMVEVRVDETFPGAVELFCDGCGVPPDTVANREVLLACRTSLSAMHGGEASTLYVVPDR
;
A
#
# COMPACT_ATOMS: atom_id res chain seq x y z
N MET A 1 40.41 32.68 24.89
CA MET A 1 39.88 31.74 23.88
C MET A 1 38.40 32.05 23.71
N VAL A 2 38.02 32.83 22.69
CA VAL A 2 36.64 33.31 22.52
C VAL A 2 35.91 32.38 21.55
N LEU A 3 34.90 31.66 22.03
CA LEU A 3 33.98 30.86 21.22
C LEU A 3 33.16 31.81 20.33
N ARG A 4 33.41 31.77 19.02
CA ARG A 4 32.56 32.42 18.02
C ARG A 4 31.33 31.54 17.78
N THR A 5 30.20 31.97 18.31
CA THR A 5 28.87 31.44 17.98
C THR A 5 28.50 31.86 16.56
N GLN A 6 28.27 30.86 15.69
CA GLN A 6 27.76 31.04 14.34
C GLN A 6 26.26 31.37 14.41
N PRO A 7 25.75 32.39 13.69
CA PRO A 7 24.31 32.68 13.71
C PRO A 7 23.53 31.60 12.93
N PRO A 8 22.27 31.31 13.32
CA PRO A 8 21.46 30.32 12.61
C PRO A 8 21.19 30.77 11.18
N SER A 9 21.36 29.86 10.22
CA SER A 9 21.08 30.09 8.81
C SER A 9 19.61 30.50 8.65
N ARG A 10 19.37 31.71 8.17
CA ARG A 10 18.04 32.15 7.73
C ARG A 10 17.55 31.17 6.67
N ALA A 11 16.46 30.46 6.98
CA ALA A 11 15.71 29.70 5.99
C ALA A 11 15.34 30.65 4.85
N HIS A 12 15.90 30.41 3.66
CA HIS A 12 15.50 31.13 2.47
C HIS A 12 14.05 30.75 2.16
N LEU A 13 13.11 31.65 2.48
CA LEU A 13 11.78 31.64 1.88
C LEU A 13 11.97 31.73 0.35
N ARG A 14 11.79 30.62 -0.35
CA ARG A 14 11.65 30.63 -1.80
C ARG A 14 10.30 31.26 -2.11
N LEU A 15 10.32 32.44 -2.74
CA LEU A 15 9.17 32.95 -3.46
C LEU A 15 8.90 32.00 -4.64
N LEU A 16 7.82 31.22 -4.55
CA LEU A 16 7.31 30.41 -5.66
C LEU A 16 6.93 31.36 -6.80
N ALA A 17 7.43 31.08 -8.00
CA ALA A 17 7.01 31.81 -9.18
C ALA A 17 5.57 31.40 -9.55
N ALA A 18 4.80 32.27 -10.19
CA ALA A 18 3.44 31.93 -10.65
C ALA A 18 3.40 30.71 -11.60
N ALA A 19 4.52 30.39 -12.26
CA ALA A 19 4.69 29.18 -13.06
C ALA A 19 4.73 27.88 -12.23
N ASP A 20 5.13 27.95 -10.96
CA ASP A 20 5.07 26.83 -10.01
C ASP A 20 3.65 26.64 -9.44
N SER A 21 2.73 27.56 -9.75
CA SER A 21 1.31 27.52 -9.36
C SER A 21 0.42 26.94 -10.46
N ALA A 22 1.02 26.45 -11.56
CA ALA A 22 0.25 25.79 -12.61
C ALA A 22 -0.52 24.62 -11.98
N PRO A 23 -1.86 24.56 -12.14
CA PRO A 23 -2.61 23.41 -11.69
C PRO A 23 -1.97 22.17 -12.34
N PRO A 24 -1.73 21.08 -11.58
CA PRO A 24 -1.15 19.89 -12.16
C PRO A 24 -1.96 19.53 -13.39
N ALA A 25 -1.28 19.24 -14.50
CA ALA A 25 -1.92 18.79 -15.72
C ALA A 25 -2.97 17.75 -15.32
N ARG A 26 -4.25 17.93 -15.74
CA ARG A 26 -5.34 17.01 -15.40
C ARG A 26 -4.84 15.59 -15.64
N ARG A 27 -4.44 14.91 -14.57
CA ARG A 27 -3.89 13.56 -14.63
C ARG A 27 -5.04 12.78 -15.27
N ARG A 28 -4.80 12.21 -16.47
CA ARG A 28 -5.82 11.37 -17.12
C ARG A 28 -6.30 10.41 -16.04
N ASP A 29 -7.61 10.34 -15.83
CA ASP A 29 -8.18 9.43 -14.84
C ASP A 29 -7.81 8.00 -15.25
N ARG A 30 -6.72 7.54 -14.66
CA ARG A 30 -5.99 6.33 -15.01
C ARG A 30 -6.84 5.08 -14.80
N TYR A 31 -7.84 5.20 -13.95
CA TYR A 31 -8.72 4.14 -13.48
C TYR A 31 -10.16 4.38 -13.91
N SER A 32 -10.39 5.27 -14.90
CA SER A 32 -11.72 5.60 -15.40
C SER A 32 -12.49 4.37 -15.94
N GLU A 33 -11.77 3.39 -16.47
CA GLU A 33 -12.31 2.13 -16.98
C GLU A 33 -12.78 1.15 -15.91
N ILE A 34 -12.36 1.32 -14.64
CA ILE A 34 -12.72 0.42 -13.55
C ILE A 34 -14.17 0.69 -13.12
N PRO A 35 -15.09 -0.29 -13.21
CA PRO A 35 -16.49 -0.09 -12.83
C PRO A 35 -16.68 0.21 -11.34
N ASP A 36 -15.92 -0.48 -10.48
CA ASP A 36 -15.90 -0.23 -9.04
C ASP A 36 -15.25 1.12 -8.77
N ARG A 37 -16.10 2.10 -8.47
CA ARG A 37 -15.70 3.49 -8.26
C ARG A 37 -14.96 3.71 -6.95
N ARG A 38 -15.18 2.87 -5.95
CA ARG A 38 -14.45 2.92 -4.69
C ARG A 38 -13.02 2.43 -4.94
N LEU A 39 -12.88 1.27 -5.58
CA LEU A 39 -11.58 0.74 -5.98
C LEU A 39 -10.79 1.74 -6.84
N ALA A 40 -11.43 2.34 -7.85
CA ALA A 40 -10.80 3.35 -8.70
C ALA A 40 -10.30 4.57 -7.91
N ALA A 41 -11.11 5.08 -6.98
CA ALA A 41 -10.75 6.22 -6.14
C ALA A 41 -9.57 5.88 -5.20
N ILE A 42 -9.58 4.68 -4.62
CA ILE A 42 -8.52 4.22 -3.72
C ILE A 42 -7.22 3.97 -4.47
N LEU A 43 -7.26 3.33 -5.65
CA LEU A 43 -6.09 3.17 -6.53
C LEU A 43 -5.45 4.54 -6.84
N ALA A 44 -6.27 5.54 -7.18
CA ALA A 44 -5.79 6.89 -7.45
C ALA A 44 -5.19 7.55 -6.19
N ALA A 45 -5.84 7.40 -5.03
CA ALA A 45 -5.37 7.96 -3.77
C ALA A 45 -4.05 7.32 -3.31
N GLU A 46 -3.90 6.00 -3.45
CA GLU A 46 -2.66 5.28 -3.13
C GLU A 46 -1.51 5.67 -4.06
N ASP A 47 -1.76 5.86 -5.36
CA ASP A 47 -0.73 6.34 -6.28
C ASP A 47 -0.18 7.71 -5.86
N VAL A 48 -1.05 8.62 -5.41
CA VAL A 48 -0.64 9.92 -4.88
C VAL A 48 0.06 9.76 -3.53
N ALA A 49 -0.45 8.90 -2.64
CA ALA A 49 0.15 8.68 -1.33
C ALA A 49 1.55 8.06 -1.43
N GLU A 50 1.82 7.21 -2.42
CA GLU A 50 3.16 6.68 -2.70
C GLU A 50 4.15 7.76 -3.11
N GLU A 51 3.73 8.75 -3.90
CA GLU A 51 4.55 9.93 -4.21
C GLU A 51 4.93 10.72 -2.93
N HIS A 52 4.20 10.51 -1.84
CA HIS A 52 4.42 11.11 -0.52
C HIS A 52 4.94 10.13 0.55
N GLY A 53 5.37 8.92 0.17
CA GLY A 53 6.08 7.98 1.06
C GLY A 53 5.24 6.83 1.62
N LEU A 54 4.03 6.58 1.12
CA LEU A 54 3.34 5.32 1.36
C LEU A 54 4.21 4.16 0.84
N SER A 55 4.38 3.11 1.65
CA SER A 55 5.08 1.91 1.20
C SER A 55 4.18 1.08 0.28
N ALA A 56 4.74 0.61 -0.84
CA ALA A 56 4.03 -0.29 -1.76
C ALA A 56 3.54 -1.59 -1.06
N HIS A 57 4.21 -2.01 0.01
CA HIS A 57 3.85 -3.21 0.77
C HIS A 57 2.63 -3.04 1.68
N VAL A 58 2.21 -1.80 1.96
CA VAL A 58 1.03 -1.52 2.80
C VAL A 58 -0.18 -1.06 1.98
N ARG A 59 -0.08 -1.06 0.65
CA ARG A 59 -1.22 -0.80 -0.22
C ARG A 59 -2.33 -1.80 0.03
N THR A 60 -3.55 -1.31 0.01
CA THR A 60 -4.80 -2.08 0.02
C THR A 60 -5.22 -2.48 -1.39
N THR A 61 -4.69 -1.82 -2.43
CA THR A 61 -4.96 -2.16 -3.83
C THR A 61 -3.69 -2.60 -4.54
N CYS A 62 -3.85 -3.43 -5.57
CA CYS A 62 -2.79 -3.82 -6.47
C CYS A 62 -2.81 -2.94 -7.71
N TYR A 63 -1.79 -2.09 -7.87
CA TYR A 63 -1.60 -1.27 -9.06
C TYR A 63 -1.46 -2.09 -10.36
N VAL A 64 -0.87 -3.30 -10.28
CA VAL A 64 -0.64 -4.17 -11.45
C VAL A 64 -1.96 -4.77 -11.95
N HIS A 65 -2.71 -5.43 -11.04
CA HIS A 65 -3.97 -6.08 -11.36
C HIS A 65 -5.17 -5.12 -11.34
N ARG A 66 -4.97 -3.87 -10.90
CA ARG A 66 -6.01 -2.84 -10.74
C ARG A 66 -7.21 -3.33 -9.93
N GLY A 67 -6.92 -4.04 -8.84
CA GLY A 67 -7.89 -4.73 -7.99
C GLY A 67 -7.55 -4.59 -6.51
N TRP A 68 -8.39 -5.14 -5.64
CA TRP A 68 -8.09 -5.23 -4.22
C TRP A 68 -6.96 -6.23 -3.99
N VAL A 69 -5.97 -5.91 -3.15
CA VAL A 69 -4.78 -6.78 -2.99
C VAL A 69 -5.17 -8.17 -2.48
N HIS A 70 -6.19 -8.28 -1.60
CA HIS A 70 -6.66 -9.58 -1.11
C HIS A 70 -7.21 -10.50 -2.22
N GLN A 71 -7.66 -9.94 -3.35
CA GLN A 71 -8.20 -10.71 -4.48
C GLN A 71 -7.10 -11.28 -5.38
N CYS A 72 -5.90 -10.69 -5.38
CA CYS A 72 -4.79 -11.12 -6.23
C CYS A 72 -3.56 -11.62 -5.46
N ILE A 73 -3.51 -11.48 -4.13
CA ILE A 73 -2.31 -11.79 -3.31
C ILE A 73 -1.78 -13.22 -3.49
N SER A 74 -2.64 -14.18 -3.83
CA SER A 74 -2.25 -15.56 -4.09
C SER A 74 -1.48 -15.75 -5.40
N ASP A 75 -1.57 -14.81 -6.34
CA ASP A 75 -0.82 -14.83 -7.59
C ASP A 75 0.70 -14.84 -7.34
N PRO A 76 1.49 -15.66 -8.04
CA PRO A 76 2.95 -15.72 -7.90
C PRO A 76 3.66 -14.37 -8.07
N MET A 77 3.09 -13.39 -8.78
CA MET A 77 3.62 -12.04 -8.91
C MET A 77 3.77 -11.30 -7.58
N HIS A 78 3.04 -11.71 -6.55
CA HIS A 78 3.10 -11.10 -5.21
C HIS A 78 4.11 -11.78 -4.28
N VAL A 79 4.91 -12.72 -4.77
CA VAL A 79 6.00 -13.32 -4.00
C VAL A 79 7.25 -12.49 -4.19
N LEU A 80 7.77 -11.92 -3.10
CA LEU A 80 9.07 -11.25 -3.09
C LEU A 80 10.02 -12.02 -2.18
N ILE A 81 10.75 -12.97 -2.77
CA ILE A 81 11.68 -13.85 -2.05
C ILE A 81 12.72 -13.03 -1.27
N VAL A 82 13.23 -11.95 -1.87
CA VAL A 82 14.26 -11.08 -1.29
C VAL A 82 13.82 -10.46 0.05
N THR A 83 12.60 -9.92 0.11
CA THR A 83 12.06 -9.33 1.34
C THR A 83 11.38 -10.38 2.24
N GLY A 84 11.03 -11.53 1.68
CA GLY A 84 10.36 -12.63 2.37
C GLY A 84 8.83 -12.56 2.32
N HIS A 85 8.25 -11.72 1.45
CA HIS A 85 6.80 -11.66 1.28
C HIS A 85 6.30 -12.97 0.67
N ARG A 86 5.34 -13.60 1.35
CA ARG A 86 4.80 -14.92 0.98
C ARG A 86 5.87 -15.99 0.82
N TRP A 87 6.94 -15.91 1.63
CA TRP A 87 8.03 -16.88 1.61
C TRP A 87 8.20 -17.56 2.97
N CYS A 88 8.33 -18.88 2.96
CA CYS A 88 8.70 -19.65 4.15
C CYS A 88 10.21 -19.89 4.12
N ARG A 89 10.97 -19.16 4.94
CA ARG A 89 12.43 -19.32 5.04
C ARG A 89 12.86 -20.69 5.54
N ARG A 90 12.01 -21.39 6.31
CA ARG A 90 12.31 -22.73 6.83
C ARG A 90 12.26 -23.80 5.74
N CYS A 91 11.29 -23.67 4.83
CA CYS A 91 11.02 -24.67 3.79
C CYS A 91 11.48 -24.23 2.40
N ASP A 92 12.05 -23.02 2.31
CA ASP A 92 12.51 -22.34 1.11
C ASP A 92 11.49 -22.40 -0.05
N ARG A 93 10.26 -21.97 0.25
CA ARG A 93 9.13 -22.07 -0.69
C ARG A 93 8.09 -20.98 -0.51
N MET A 94 7.25 -20.85 -1.53
CA MET A 94 6.07 -20.00 -1.53
C MET A 94 5.08 -20.41 -0.45
N VAL A 95 4.45 -19.41 0.14
CA VAL A 95 3.39 -19.55 1.16
C VAL A 95 2.04 -19.37 0.49
N GLU A 96 1.10 -20.27 0.79
CA GLU A 96 -0.28 -20.13 0.37
C GLU A 96 -0.98 -19.04 1.18
N VAL A 97 -1.84 -18.28 0.52
CA VAL A 97 -2.71 -17.30 1.19
C VAL A 97 -4.14 -17.78 1.07
N ARG A 98 -4.84 -17.84 2.19
CA ARG A 98 -6.27 -18.16 2.25
C ARG A 98 -7.02 -16.90 2.64
N VAL A 99 -8.06 -16.58 1.86
CA VAL A 99 -8.87 -15.37 2.04
C VAL A 99 -10.33 -15.79 2.15
N ASP A 100 -10.97 -15.35 3.24
CA ASP A 100 -12.43 -15.34 3.38
C ASP A 100 -12.90 -13.90 3.24
N GLU A 101 -13.71 -13.64 2.21
CA GLU A 101 -14.25 -12.30 1.95
C GLU A 101 -15.56 -12.03 2.73
N THR A 102 -16.11 -13.03 3.43
CA THR A 102 -17.35 -12.92 4.20
C THR A 102 -17.15 -12.01 5.40
N PHE A 103 -17.78 -10.83 5.42
CA PHE A 103 -17.61 -9.84 6.49
C PHE A 103 -17.81 -10.47 7.89
N PRO A 104 -16.84 -10.32 8.81
CA PRO A 104 -15.72 -9.36 8.81
C PRO A 104 -14.51 -9.70 7.93
N GLY A 105 -14.47 -10.90 7.36
CA GLY A 105 -13.40 -11.40 6.50
C GLY A 105 -12.19 -11.90 7.29
N ALA A 106 -11.44 -12.82 6.71
CA ALA A 106 -10.22 -13.37 7.32
C ALA A 106 -9.14 -13.60 6.27
N VAL A 107 -7.88 -13.49 6.71
CA VAL A 107 -6.71 -13.77 5.86
C VAL A 107 -5.70 -14.54 6.67
N GLU A 108 -5.27 -15.68 6.12
CA GLU A 108 -4.30 -16.56 6.74
C GLU A 108 -3.18 -16.93 5.77
N LEU A 109 -2.00 -17.19 6.33
CA LEU A 109 -0.85 -17.70 5.59
C LEU A 109 -0.55 -19.13 6.02
N PHE A 110 -0.35 -20.00 5.05
CA PHE A 110 -0.11 -21.42 5.27
C PHE A 110 1.12 -21.90 4.48
N CYS A 111 2.04 -22.59 5.15
CA CYS A 111 3.16 -23.28 4.50
C CYS A 111 2.83 -24.76 4.38
N ASP A 112 2.69 -25.25 3.15
CA ASP A 112 2.41 -26.66 2.84
C ASP A 112 3.55 -27.63 3.24
N GLY A 113 4.75 -27.12 3.47
CA GLY A 113 5.93 -27.91 3.79
C GLY A 113 6.06 -28.22 5.28
N CYS A 114 5.96 -27.20 6.14
CA CYS A 114 6.11 -27.37 7.59
C CYS A 114 4.77 -27.34 8.36
N GLY A 115 3.67 -26.92 7.73
CA GLY A 115 2.38 -26.74 8.39
C GLY A 115 2.33 -25.56 9.38
N VAL A 116 3.45 -24.84 9.57
CA VAL A 116 3.53 -23.70 10.50
C VAL A 116 3.33 -22.39 9.72
N PRO A 117 2.37 -21.53 10.10
CA PRO A 117 2.21 -20.20 9.54
C PRO A 117 3.53 -19.41 9.66
N PRO A 118 4.12 -18.94 8.55
CA PRO A 118 5.42 -18.27 8.62
C PRO A 118 5.28 -16.84 9.14
N ASP A 119 5.62 -16.64 10.41
CA ASP A 119 5.44 -15.37 11.12
C ASP A 119 6.68 -14.47 11.04
N THR A 120 6.90 -13.88 9.87
CA THR A 120 7.96 -12.89 9.63
C THR A 120 7.37 -11.48 9.48
N VAL A 121 8.20 -10.43 9.61
CA VAL A 121 7.76 -9.03 9.40
C VAL A 121 7.08 -8.87 8.03
N ALA A 122 7.71 -9.36 6.95
CA ALA A 122 7.17 -9.30 5.61
C ALA A 122 5.81 -10.02 5.46
N ASN A 123 5.65 -11.18 6.11
CA ASN A 123 4.38 -11.90 6.08
C ASN A 123 3.29 -11.24 6.94
N ARG A 124 3.66 -10.54 8.02
CA ARG A 124 2.73 -9.71 8.78
C ARG A 124 2.27 -8.50 7.95
N GLU A 125 3.14 -7.92 7.14
CA GLU A 125 2.79 -6.84 6.19
C GLU A 125 1.79 -7.33 5.14
N VAL A 126 2.01 -8.52 4.55
CA VAL A 126 1.03 -9.16 3.64
C VAL A 126 -0.33 -9.31 4.32
N LEU A 127 -0.35 -9.88 5.53
CA LEU A 127 -1.58 -10.08 6.28
C LEU A 127 -2.27 -8.76 6.63
N LEU A 128 -1.52 -7.73 6.99
CA LEU A 128 -2.05 -6.39 7.26
C LEU A 128 -2.66 -5.79 6.00
N ALA A 129 -1.92 -5.75 4.89
CA ALA A 129 -2.38 -5.22 3.61
C ALA A 129 -3.69 -5.88 3.16
N CYS A 130 -3.78 -7.21 3.22
CA CYS A 130 -5.00 -7.93 2.84
C CYS A 130 -6.18 -7.66 3.77
N ARG A 131 -5.96 -7.59 5.10
CA ARG A 131 -7.04 -7.26 6.05
C ARG A 131 -7.54 -5.82 5.89
N THR A 132 -6.63 -4.88 5.69
CA THR A 132 -7.01 -3.48 5.40
C THR A 132 -7.73 -3.39 4.07
N SER A 133 -7.33 -4.18 3.07
CA SER A 133 -8.02 -4.30 1.78
C SER A 133 -9.45 -4.83 1.89
N LEU A 134 -9.69 -5.88 2.67
CA LEU A 134 -11.04 -6.38 2.96
C LEU A 134 -11.89 -5.30 3.65
N SER A 135 -11.32 -4.63 4.65
CA SER A 135 -12.01 -3.56 5.39
C SER A 135 -12.38 -2.39 4.46
N ALA A 136 -11.44 -1.98 3.59
CA ALA A 136 -11.64 -0.92 2.62
C ALA A 136 -12.68 -1.27 1.56
N MET A 137 -12.71 -2.52 1.09
CA MET A 137 -13.74 -3.00 0.19
C MET A 137 -15.14 -2.84 0.80
N HIS A 138 -15.32 -3.20 2.07
CA HIS A 138 -16.61 -3.15 2.76
C HIS A 138 -17.00 -1.74 3.28
N GLY A 139 -16.04 -0.84 3.55
CA GLY A 139 -16.30 0.59 3.75
C GLY A 139 -16.50 1.07 5.19
N GLY A 140 -15.68 0.61 6.14
CA GLY A 140 -15.67 1.12 7.52
C GLY A 140 -15.09 2.54 7.67
N GLU A 141 -15.44 3.23 8.76
CA GLU A 141 -15.14 4.65 9.06
C GLU A 141 -13.64 5.04 9.07
N ALA A 142 -12.72 4.06 9.18
CA ALA A 142 -11.27 4.28 9.18
C ALA A 142 -10.55 3.36 8.17
N SER A 143 -11.14 3.16 6.99
CA SER A 143 -10.75 2.08 6.09
C SER A 143 -9.41 2.21 5.37
N THR A 144 -8.84 3.41 5.27
CA THR A 144 -7.62 3.66 4.49
C THR A 144 -6.63 4.50 5.28
N LEU A 145 -5.33 4.19 5.15
CA LEU A 145 -4.22 4.95 5.78
C LEU A 145 -4.02 6.35 5.19
N TYR A 146 -4.84 6.72 4.21
CA TYR A 146 -4.77 7.95 3.43
C TYR A 146 -6.21 8.44 3.18
N VAL A 147 -6.34 9.76 3.03
CA VAL A 147 -7.63 10.40 2.75
C VAL A 147 -7.98 10.14 1.28
N VAL A 148 -9.06 9.40 1.05
CA VAL A 148 -9.71 9.35 -0.26
C VAL A 148 -10.49 10.66 -0.39
N PRO A 149 -10.24 11.51 -1.41
CA PRO A 149 -11.01 12.73 -1.60
C PRO A 149 -12.49 12.39 -1.77
N ASP A 150 -13.35 13.01 -0.97
CA ASP A 150 -14.78 13.01 -1.25
C ASP A 150 -14.99 13.65 -2.63
N ARG A 151 -15.85 13.02 -3.43
CA ARG A 151 -16.16 13.47 -4.79
C ARG A 151 -16.79 14.85 -4.83
#